data_AF-A0AAQ3RQM6-F1
#
_entry.id   AF-A0AAQ3RQM6-F1
#
_cell.length_a   1.000
_cell.length_b   1.000
_cell.length_c   1.000
_cell.angle_alpha   90.00
_cell.angle_beta   90.00
_cell.angle_gamma   90.00
#
_symmetry.space_group_name_H-M   'P 1'
#
loop_
_entity.id
_entity.type
_entity.pdbx_description
1 polymer ?
#
loop_
_entity_poly.entity_id
_entity_poly.type
_entity_poly.pdbx_seq_one_letter_code
_entity_poly.pdbx_strand_id
1 'polypeptide(L)'
;MGIYLVGFLSSLAAIISYFLYTRFSNQPLSPQHFSFVCIGGAFHWIPFTIVAYATMFSEVSSNPITFAISFTSAYLLHGFILIILTISFTRLLKTCQNQTQFKTWLRCQVTTSCHLRCAKLLSGTEAFCIYLRLLGAKIGKHCSIRAINSVSYPELMSIGSGVHLGDFSRIITGFHSSSGFVSGKIEIRDNSVIGSQSVVLPGSLVQKNVILGALSVAKMNSTLQEGGVYVGSKSQAVIVKNVCDEWIQDMDNISKKNVVDLAAEHHKNDSQKLTLTRTWFQTFSALFTQPLLQTVLPHMVLGLAVFAPLNCVVYLKSEKKHQIYWLLPLFWVQSGALASLACVIAKWVLVGRKKAGERVSIWSQRIILDSTWQAIRSLVGEYFMDMTSGSFWLVVWMKLMGADVDMEDDVYVDSMGALLNPEMVKIERGGCVGREALLFGHVYEGEEAMVKFGEIKIGEDGFVGSRAMAMPGVQLQNGSNLSSLSLAMKEEIIRSS
;
A
#
# COMPACT_ATOMS: atom_id res chain seq x y z
N MET A 1 2.42 -23.37 13.40
CA MET A 1 1.87 -22.65 14.57
C MET A 1 1.53 -21.18 14.33
N GLY A 2 2.36 -20.38 13.64
CA GLY A 2 2.13 -18.93 13.46
C GLY A 2 0.82 -18.53 12.79
N ILE A 3 0.49 -19.15 11.65
CA ILE A 3 -0.74 -18.86 10.91
C ILE A 3 -1.98 -19.14 11.77
N TYR A 4 -1.97 -20.23 12.55
CA TYR A 4 -3.09 -20.63 13.41
C TYR A 4 -3.26 -19.72 14.64
N LEU A 5 -2.17 -19.34 15.31
CA LEU A 5 -2.25 -18.43 16.48
C LEU A 5 -2.67 -17.01 16.08
N VAL A 6 -2.23 -16.56 14.90
CA VAL A 6 -2.65 -15.30 14.31
C VAL A 6 -4.13 -15.34 13.91
N GLY A 7 -4.58 -16.47 13.35
CA GLY A 7 -5.98 -16.72 13.03
C GLY A 7 -6.88 -16.60 14.27
N PHE A 8 -6.42 -17.09 15.43
CA PHE A 8 -7.19 -17.05 16.68
C PHE A 8 -7.64 -15.64 17.09
N LEU A 9 -6.74 -14.65 17.09
CA LEU A 9 -7.11 -13.30 17.51
C LEU A 9 -8.14 -12.65 16.56
N SER A 10 -8.02 -12.98 15.28
CA SER A 10 -8.95 -12.54 14.25
C SER A 10 -10.29 -13.28 14.31
N SER A 11 -10.30 -14.57 14.65
CA SER A 11 -11.53 -15.30 14.99
C SER A 11 -12.18 -14.74 16.24
N LEU A 12 -11.42 -14.38 17.27
CA LEU A 12 -11.95 -13.73 18.47
C LEU A 12 -12.60 -12.38 18.13
N ALA A 13 -11.97 -11.56 17.29
CA ALA A 13 -12.57 -10.32 16.79
C ALA A 13 -13.91 -10.57 16.08
N ALA A 14 -13.97 -11.63 15.26
CA ALA A 14 -15.17 -12.04 14.55
C ALA A 14 -16.27 -12.49 15.52
N ILE A 15 -15.92 -13.31 16.51
CA ILE A 15 -16.84 -13.78 17.56
C ILE A 15 -17.45 -12.62 18.34
N ILE A 16 -16.63 -11.63 18.76
CA ILE A 16 -17.13 -10.44 19.46
C ILE A 16 -18.09 -9.66 18.54
N SER A 17 -17.74 -9.49 17.27
CA SER A 17 -18.61 -8.84 16.28
C SER A 17 -19.97 -9.54 16.17
N TYR A 18 -19.96 -10.88 16.14
CA TYR A 18 -21.19 -11.68 16.08
C TYR A 18 -22.05 -11.54 17.34
N PHE A 19 -21.46 -11.59 18.54
CA PHE A 19 -22.22 -11.38 19.78
C PHE A 19 -22.80 -9.96 19.89
N LEU A 20 -22.08 -8.94 19.40
CA LEU A 20 -22.62 -7.59 19.31
C LEU A 20 -23.81 -7.55 18.34
N TYR A 21 -23.67 -8.15 17.15
CA TYR A 21 -24.74 -8.22 16.16
C TYR A 21 -26.00 -8.91 16.68
N THR A 22 -25.88 -10.08 17.31
CA THR A 22 -27.05 -10.82 17.84
C THR A 22 -27.73 -10.06 18.97
N ARG A 23 -26.94 -9.39 19.83
CA ARG A 23 -27.46 -8.55 20.90
C ARG A 23 -28.22 -7.34 20.39
N PHE A 24 -27.70 -6.62 19.38
CA PHE A 24 -28.39 -5.46 18.83
C PHE A 24 -29.59 -5.82 17.96
N SER A 25 -29.51 -6.96 17.26
CA SER A 25 -30.58 -7.40 16.35
C SER A 25 -31.64 -8.26 17.03
N ASN A 26 -31.49 -8.56 18.33
CA ASN A 26 -32.32 -9.50 19.09
C ASN A 26 -32.53 -10.86 18.39
N GLN A 27 -31.51 -11.33 17.66
CA GLN A 27 -31.53 -12.60 16.94
C GLN A 27 -31.00 -13.73 17.84
N PRO A 28 -31.57 -14.95 17.75
CA PRO A 28 -31.09 -16.08 18.54
C PRO A 28 -29.70 -16.53 18.09
N LEU A 29 -28.93 -17.10 19.02
CA LEU A 29 -27.62 -17.68 18.73
C LEU A 29 -27.77 -18.93 17.86
N SER A 30 -27.12 -18.91 16.69
CA SER A 30 -27.05 -20.06 15.78
C SER A 30 -25.65 -20.66 15.75
N PRO A 31 -25.48 -21.98 15.98
CA PRO A 31 -24.19 -22.67 15.88
C PRO A 31 -23.55 -22.58 14.49
N GLN A 32 -24.38 -22.57 13.43
CA GLN A 32 -23.92 -22.38 12.06
C GLN A 32 -23.35 -20.99 11.87
N HIS A 33 -24.08 -19.93 12.26
CA HIS A 33 -23.57 -18.55 12.15
C HIS A 33 -22.30 -18.34 12.98
N PHE A 34 -22.24 -18.91 14.19
CA PHE A 34 -21.04 -18.87 15.01
C PHE A 34 -19.84 -19.54 14.31
N SER A 35 -20.03 -20.74 13.76
CA SER A 35 -18.97 -21.47 13.05
C SER A 35 -18.49 -20.70 11.80
N PHE A 36 -19.42 -20.12 11.05
CA PHE A 36 -19.13 -19.28 9.89
C PHE A 36 -18.21 -18.11 10.26
N VAL A 37 -18.58 -17.38 11.31
CA VAL A 37 -17.85 -16.21 11.81
C VAL A 37 -16.44 -16.61 12.28
N CYS A 38 -16.29 -17.74 12.97
CA CYS A 38 -14.97 -18.26 13.38
C CYS A 38 -14.06 -18.55 12.19
N ILE A 39 -14.61 -19.20 11.15
CA ILE A 39 -13.93 -19.56 9.91
C ILE A 39 -13.54 -18.29 9.12
N GLY A 40 -14.50 -17.38 8.90
CA GLY A 40 -14.26 -16.11 8.22
C GLY A 40 -13.20 -15.26 8.94
N GLY A 41 -13.25 -15.20 10.28
CA GLY A 41 -12.26 -14.51 11.09
C GLY A 41 -10.86 -15.16 11.02
N ALA A 42 -10.74 -16.48 10.99
CA ALA A 42 -9.45 -17.16 11.01
C ALA A 42 -8.63 -16.83 9.75
N PHE A 43 -9.25 -17.00 8.60
CA PHE A 43 -8.59 -16.88 7.31
C PHE A 43 -8.58 -15.43 6.81
N HIS A 44 -9.63 -14.65 7.09
CA HIS A 44 -9.83 -13.26 6.62
C HIS A 44 -9.63 -13.07 5.10
N TRP A 45 -9.50 -14.16 4.37
CA TRP A 45 -9.35 -14.18 2.92
C TRP A 45 -10.76 -14.12 2.36
N ILE A 46 -11.11 -12.96 1.79
CA ILE A 46 -12.47 -12.62 1.35
C ILE A 46 -13.11 -13.76 0.50
N PRO A 47 -12.40 -14.37 -0.47
CA PRO A 47 -12.95 -15.50 -1.22
C PRO A 47 -13.39 -16.66 -0.32
N PHE A 48 -12.57 -17.05 0.66
CA PHE A 48 -12.90 -18.14 1.57
C PHE A 48 -14.06 -17.82 2.51
N THR A 49 -14.16 -16.57 2.98
CA THR A 49 -15.33 -16.11 3.74
C THR A 49 -16.60 -16.20 2.89
N ILE A 50 -16.56 -15.81 1.62
CA ILE A 50 -17.74 -15.91 0.76
C ILE A 50 -18.11 -17.36 0.46
N VAL A 51 -17.12 -18.22 0.21
CA VAL A 51 -17.32 -19.67 0.04
C VAL A 51 -17.97 -20.28 1.29
N ALA A 52 -17.46 -19.97 2.48
CA ALA A 52 -18.03 -20.44 3.74
C ALA A 52 -19.48 -19.95 3.91
N TYR A 53 -19.80 -18.75 3.45
CA TYR A 53 -21.16 -18.24 3.50
C TYR A 53 -22.08 -19.04 2.56
N ALA A 54 -21.67 -19.20 1.29
CA ALA A 54 -22.43 -19.93 0.29
C ALA A 54 -22.65 -21.41 0.67
N THR A 55 -21.71 -22.03 1.38
CA THR A 55 -21.84 -23.42 1.83
C THR A 55 -22.78 -23.54 3.02
N MET A 56 -22.67 -22.63 3.99
CA MET A 56 -23.40 -22.73 5.26
C MET A 56 -24.83 -22.19 5.21
N PHE A 57 -25.11 -21.22 4.33
CA PHE A 57 -26.42 -20.57 4.21
C PHE A 57 -27.14 -20.96 2.92
N SER A 58 -28.46 -20.89 2.95
CA SER A 58 -29.36 -21.18 1.81
C SER A 58 -29.95 -19.93 1.18
N GLU A 59 -29.74 -18.76 1.78
CA GLU A 59 -30.32 -17.49 1.35
C GLU A 59 -29.29 -16.37 1.51
N VAL A 60 -29.39 -15.38 0.63
CA VAL A 60 -28.69 -14.09 0.72
C VAL A 60 -29.77 -13.01 0.82
N SER A 61 -29.43 -11.82 1.33
CA SER A 61 -30.33 -10.66 1.25
C SER A 61 -30.81 -10.47 -0.19
N SER A 62 -32.10 -10.15 -0.37
CA SER A 62 -32.68 -9.87 -1.69
C SER A 62 -32.27 -8.52 -2.26
N ASN A 63 -31.76 -7.60 -1.43
CA ASN A 63 -31.38 -6.25 -1.83
C ASN A 63 -29.84 -6.10 -1.90
N PRO A 64 -29.27 -5.73 -3.06
CA PRO A 64 -27.82 -5.56 -3.23
C PRO A 64 -27.22 -4.50 -2.32
N ILE A 65 -27.94 -3.40 -2.08
CA ILE A 65 -27.47 -2.29 -1.24
C ILE A 65 -27.42 -2.74 0.22
N THR A 66 -28.48 -3.40 0.71
CA THR A 66 -28.51 -3.93 2.08
C THR A 66 -27.42 -4.96 2.30
N PHE A 67 -27.16 -5.84 1.32
CA PHE A 67 -26.05 -6.77 1.37
C PHE A 67 -24.70 -6.06 1.45
N ALA A 68 -24.45 -5.09 0.56
CA ALA A 68 -23.17 -4.37 0.51
C ALA A 68 -22.92 -3.55 1.79
N ILE A 69 -23.97 -2.93 2.36
CA ILE A 69 -23.88 -2.24 3.65
C ILE A 69 -23.53 -3.25 4.76
N SER A 70 -24.25 -4.37 4.84
CA SER A 70 -24.00 -5.40 5.86
C SER A 70 -22.59 -5.99 5.75
N PHE A 71 -22.15 -6.29 4.52
CA PHE A 71 -20.81 -6.75 4.20
C PHE A 71 -19.76 -5.74 4.68
N THR A 72 -19.91 -4.48 4.29
CA THR A 72 -18.99 -3.40 4.67
C THR A 72 -18.94 -3.19 6.18
N SER A 73 -20.11 -3.10 6.84
CA SER A 73 -20.21 -2.96 8.29
C SER A 73 -19.55 -4.12 9.03
N ALA A 74 -19.70 -5.36 8.55
CA ALA A 74 -19.06 -6.52 9.15
C ALA A 74 -17.52 -6.44 9.07
N TYR A 75 -16.97 -6.10 7.91
CA TYR A 75 -15.51 -5.95 7.73
C TYR A 75 -14.93 -4.79 8.57
N LEU A 76 -15.64 -3.66 8.64
CA LEU A 76 -15.20 -2.51 9.44
C LEU A 76 -15.24 -2.81 10.94
N LEU A 77 -16.32 -3.42 11.42
CA LEU A 77 -16.46 -3.83 12.82
C LEU A 77 -15.38 -4.84 13.20
N HIS A 78 -15.18 -5.86 12.37
CA HIS A 78 -14.12 -6.85 12.56
C HIS A 78 -12.74 -6.20 12.63
N GLY A 79 -12.41 -5.33 11.66
CA GLY A 79 -11.13 -4.63 11.59
C GLY A 79 -10.88 -3.74 12.81
N PHE A 80 -11.89 -2.99 13.26
CA PHE A 80 -11.80 -2.15 14.45
C PHE A 80 -11.54 -2.95 15.72
N ILE A 81 -12.30 -4.05 15.92
CA ILE A 81 -12.10 -4.94 17.06
C ILE A 81 -10.72 -5.60 16.99
N LEU A 82 -10.29 -6.04 15.81
CA LEU A 82 -8.97 -6.64 15.59
C LEU A 82 -7.85 -5.67 15.96
N ILE A 83 -7.96 -4.38 15.61
CA ILE A 83 -6.99 -3.35 15.99
C ILE A 83 -6.93 -3.21 17.53
N ILE A 84 -8.09 -3.08 18.19
CA ILE A 84 -8.16 -2.94 19.67
C ILE A 84 -7.57 -4.17 20.36
N LEU A 85 -7.96 -5.37 19.92
CA LEU A 85 -7.46 -6.63 20.47
C LEU A 85 -5.95 -6.75 20.24
N THR A 86 -5.45 -6.41 19.05
CA THR A 86 -4.03 -6.43 18.74
C THR A 86 -3.25 -5.49 19.66
N ILE A 87 -3.67 -4.23 19.79
CA ILE A 87 -3.03 -3.26 20.69
C ILE A 87 -3.05 -3.76 22.13
N SER A 88 -4.19 -4.24 22.62
CA SER A 88 -4.34 -4.74 23.99
C SER A 88 -3.46 -5.96 24.26
N PHE A 89 -3.45 -6.91 23.33
CA PHE A 89 -2.66 -8.14 23.41
C PHE A 89 -1.16 -7.86 23.35
N THR A 90 -0.72 -6.98 22.44
CA THR A 90 0.70 -6.57 22.36
C THR A 90 1.19 -5.87 23.64
N ARG A 91 0.34 -5.05 24.27
CA ARG A 91 0.64 -4.42 25.56
C ARG A 91 0.71 -5.44 26.69
N LEU A 92 -0.23 -6.39 26.74
CA LEU A 92 -0.23 -7.48 27.73
C LEU A 92 1.05 -8.33 27.63
N LEU A 93 1.42 -8.74 26.41
CA LEU A 93 2.64 -9.51 26.17
C LEU A 93 3.91 -8.75 26.57
N LYS A 94 3.88 -7.41 26.53
CA LYS A 94 4.99 -6.56 26.96
C LYS A 94 5.15 -6.54 28.49
N THR A 95 4.05 -6.48 29.25
CA THR A 95 4.07 -6.31 30.71
C THR A 95 4.54 -7.56 31.47
N CYS A 96 4.35 -8.77 30.91
CA CYS A 96 4.77 -9.99 31.58
C CYS A 96 6.31 -10.06 31.71
N GLN A 97 6.82 -10.09 32.95
CA GLN A 97 8.24 -9.94 33.37
C GLN A 97 9.30 -10.76 32.60
N ASN A 98 8.93 -11.84 31.90
CA ASN A 98 9.85 -12.62 31.06
C ASN A 98 9.52 -12.46 29.57
N GLN A 99 10.33 -11.70 28.83
CA GLN A 99 10.28 -11.62 27.37
C GLN A 99 10.95 -12.84 26.75
N THR A 100 10.15 -13.85 26.38
CA THR A 100 10.66 -15.03 25.66
C THR A 100 10.69 -14.77 24.16
N GLN A 101 11.57 -15.46 23.42
CA GLN A 101 11.59 -15.41 21.94
C GLN A 101 10.20 -15.69 21.35
N PHE A 102 9.45 -16.62 21.95
CA PHE A 102 8.08 -16.91 21.55
C PHE A 102 7.12 -15.72 21.70
N LYS A 103 7.15 -15.00 22.84
CA LYS A 103 6.30 -13.81 23.04
C LYS A 103 6.62 -12.72 22.03
N THR A 104 7.91 -12.47 21.78
CA THR A 104 8.36 -11.49 20.80
C THR A 104 7.92 -11.85 19.39
N TRP A 105 8.13 -13.10 18.98
CA TRP A 105 7.67 -13.61 17.69
C TRP A 105 6.16 -13.47 17.55
N LEU A 106 5.40 -13.87 18.57
CA LEU A 106 3.95 -13.81 18.55
C LEU A 106 3.44 -12.38 18.39
N ARG A 107 4.06 -11.43 19.11
CA ARG A 107 3.75 -10.00 18.99
C ARG A 107 4.00 -9.49 17.57
N CYS A 108 5.11 -9.85 16.96
CA CYS A 108 5.43 -9.47 15.58
C CYS A 108 4.41 -10.03 14.59
N GLN A 109 4.02 -11.30 14.76
CA GLN A 109 3.07 -11.97 13.88
C GLN A 109 1.65 -11.39 14.00
N VAL A 110 1.18 -11.14 15.21
CA VAL A 110 -0.13 -10.49 15.45
C VAL A 110 -0.16 -9.08 14.87
N THR A 111 0.91 -8.31 15.04
CA THR A 111 1.04 -6.95 14.47
C THR A 111 1.04 -7.00 12.94
N THR A 112 1.80 -7.93 12.34
CA THR A 112 1.85 -8.14 10.89
C THR A 112 0.49 -8.50 10.33
N SER A 113 -0.22 -9.40 11.00
CA SER A 113 -1.57 -9.80 10.61
C SER A 113 -2.55 -8.64 10.66
N CYS A 114 -2.60 -7.91 11.77
CA CYS A 114 -3.47 -6.73 11.90
C CYS A 114 -3.17 -5.68 10.82
N HIS A 115 -1.90 -5.47 10.50
CA HIS A 115 -1.48 -4.56 9.45
C HIS A 115 -1.99 -4.99 8.08
N LEU A 116 -1.72 -6.24 7.69
CA LEU A 116 -2.11 -6.77 6.39
C LEU A 116 -3.63 -6.92 6.22
N ARG A 117 -4.36 -7.20 7.30
CA ARG A 117 -5.80 -7.46 7.27
C ARG A 117 -6.67 -6.21 7.35
N CYS A 118 -6.18 -5.15 8.00
CA CYS A 118 -6.98 -3.95 8.24
C CYS A 118 -6.17 -2.65 8.21
N ALA A 119 -5.06 -2.56 8.94
CA ALA A 119 -4.42 -1.25 9.17
C ALA A 119 -3.82 -0.62 7.90
N LYS A 120 -3.45 -1.43 6.90
CA LYS A 120 -2.96 -0.94 5.60
C LYS A 120 -3.96 -0.04 4.87
N LEU A 121 -5.27 -0.22 5.08
CA LEU A 121 -6.31 0.63 4.46
C LEU A 121 -6.35 2.05 5.04
N LEU A 122 -5.83 2.22 6.26
CA LEU A 122 -5.68 3.52 6.90
C LEU A 122 -4.45 4.27 6.38
N SER A 123 -3.64 3.66 5.52
CA SER A 123 -2.39 4.26 5.07
C SER A 123 -2.60 5.64 4.42
N GLY A 124 -1.66 6.55 4.66
CA GLY A 124 -1.77 7.95 4.24
C GLY A 124 -2.71 8.82 5.09
N THR A 125 -3.34 8.28 6.14
CA THR A 125 -4.26 9.03 7.03
C THR A 125 -3.68 9.25 8.42
N GLU A 126 -4.26 10.20 9.17
CA GLU A 126 -3.89 10.41 10.57
C GLU A 126 -4.25 9.20 11.46
N ALA A 127 -5.29 8.43 11.10
CA ALA A 127 -5.68 7.23 11.81
C ALA A 127 -4.55 6.17 11.81
N PHE A 128 -3.75 6.09 10.75
CA PHE A 128 -2.59 5.20 10.70
C PHE A 128 -1.46 5.66 11.62
N CYS A 129 -1.22 6.98 11.72
CA CYS A 129 -0.30 7.55 12.71
C CYS A 129 -0.77 7.24 14.15
N ILE A 130 -2.07 7.35 14.43
CA ILE A 130 -2.65 6.97 15.74
C ILE A 130 -2.44 5.49 16.03
N TYR A 131 -2.71 4.62 15.06
CA TYR A 131 -2.49 3.17 15.18
C TYR A 131 -1.05 2.83 15.57
N LEU A 132 -0.07 3.40 14.87
CA LEU A 132 1.35 3.18 15.19
C LEU A 132 1.74 3.75 16.56
N ARG A 133 1.21 4.92 16.96
CA ARG A 133 1.40 5.48 18.31
C ARG A 133 0.85 4.56 19.39
N LEU A 134 -0.33 3.97 19.16
CA LEU A 134 -0.95 3.04 20.12
C LEU A 134 -0.15 1.74 20.29
N LEU A 135 0.58 1.32 19.25
CA LEU A 135 1.52 0.20 19.30
C LEU A 135 2.88 0.56 19.95
N GLY A 136 3.12 1.85 20.24
CA GLY A 136 4.28 2.32 20.98
C GLY A 136 5.29 3.15 20.19
N ALA A 137 5.06 3.37 18.89
CA ALA A 137 5.90 4.26 18.10
C ALA A 137 5.76 5.73 18.55
N LYS A 138 6.82 6.51 18.40
CA LYS A 138 6.77 7.96 18.59
C LYS A 138 6.58 8.61 17.23
N ILE A 139 5.44 9.25 17.00
CA ILE A 139 5.14 9.91 15.71
C ILE A 139 4.66 11.33 15.97
N GLY A 140 5.35 12.29 15.35
CA GLY A 140 5.06 13.71 15.39
C GLY A 140 3.74 14.09 14.73
N LYS A 141 3.52 15.41 14.61
CA LYS A 141 2.32 15.98 13.98
C LYS A 141 2.53 16.13 12.47
N HIS A 142 1.44 16.16 11.71
CA HIS A 142 1.50 16.44 10.26
C HIS A 142 2.33 15.45 9.44
N CYS A 143 2.46 14.21 9.90
CA CYS A 143 3.14 13.17 9.14
C CYS A 143 2.22 12.60 8.06
N SER A 144 2.82 12.17 6.95
CA SER A 144 2.16 11.40 5.90
C SER A 144 2.91 10.09 5.72
N ILE A 145 2.32 8.97 6.17
CA ILE A 145 2.95 7.64 6.15
C ILE A 145 2.15 6.74 5.21
N ARG A 146 2.75 6.39 4.06
CA ARG A 146 2.05 5.71 2.96
C ARG A 146 2.66 4.35 2.62
N ALA A 147 1.80 3.35 2.50
CA ALA A 147 2.06 1.96 2.11
C ALA A 147 3.33 1.32 2.73
N ILE A 148 3.65 1.58 3.99
CA ILE A 148 4.84 1.01 4.63
C ILE A 148 4.65 -0.48 4.99
N ASN A 149 5.77 -1.17 5.21
CA ASN A 149 5.75 -2.52 5.80
C ASN A 149 5.13 -2.52 7.21
N SER A 150 4.66 -3.70 7.65
CA SER A 150 4.38 -3.88 9.08
C SER A 150 5.68 -3.82 9.86
N VAL A 151 5.72 -2.96 10.88
CA VAL A 151 6.92 -2.73 11.69
C VAL A 151 6.87 -3.68 12.89
N SER A 152 7.86 -4.57 12.98
CA SER A 152 7.92 -5.62 14.01
C SER A 152 8.04 -5.07 15.44
N TYR A 153 8.78 -3.97 15.61
CA TYR A 153 9.01 -3.29 16.90
C TYR A 153 8.69 -1.80 16.77
N PRO A 154 7.41 -1.40 16.75
CA PRO A 154 7.03 0.00 16.62
C PRO A 154 7.66 0.90 17.70
N GLU A 155 7.90 0.37 18.91
CA GLU A 155 8.53 1.10 20.01
C GLU A 155 9.97 1.57 19.74
N LEU A 156 10.65 0.95 18.78
CA LEU A 156 12.00 1.34 18.35
C LEU A 156 11.96 2.42 17.27
N MET A 157 10.77 2.82 16.80
CA MET A 157 10.60 3.83 15.78
C MET A 157 10.26 5.20 16.39
N SER A 158 11.02 6.23 15.98
CA SER A 158 10.75 7.62 16.28
C SER A 158 10.71 8.45 15.00
N ILE A 159 9.57 9.07 14.71
CA ILE A 159 9.31 9.91 13.54
C ILE A 159 8.94 11.31 14.03
N GLY A 160 9.67 12.32 13.57
CA GLY A 160 9.44 13.74 13.83
C GLY A 160 8.17 14.29 13.18
N SER A 161 7.91 15.58 13.36
CA SER A 161 6.77 16.26 12.75
C SER A 161 7.04 16.59 11.28
N GLY A 162 6.01 16.58 10.45
CA GLY A 162 6.11 16.92 9.03
C GLY A 162 6.87 15.89 8.18
N VAL A 163 7.13 14.69 8.71
CA VAL A 163 7.83 13.64 7.97
C VAL A 163 6.91 12.99 6.93
N HIS A 164 7.46 12.78 5.73
CA HIS A 164 6.83 11.99 4.68
C HIS A 164 7.53 10.63 4.54
N LEU A 165 6.78 9.54 4.69
CA LEU A 165 7.21 8.20 4.27
C LEU A 165 6.45 7.82 3.00
N GLY A 166 7.18 7.78 1.88
CA GLY A 166 6.66 7.47 0.56
C GLY A 166 6.22 6.02 0.42
N ASP A 167 5.46 5.75 -0.64
CA ASP A 167 4.83 4.46 -0.88
C ASP A 167 5.85 3.31 -0.89
N PHE A 168 5.52 2.22 -0.20
CA PHE A 168 6.35 1.02 -0.10
C PHE A 168 7.72 1.22 0.55
N SER A 169 7.97 2.38 1.19
CA SER A 169 9.15 2.56 2.04
C SER A 169 9.13 1.58 3.22
N ARG A 170 10.31 1.16 3.64
CA ARG A 170 10.48 0.06 4.59
C ARG A 170 11.29 0.51 5.81
N ILE A 171 10.65 0.48 6.97
CA ILE A 171 11.30 0.75 8.26
C ILE A 171 11.56 -0.60 8.95
N ILE A 172 12.84 -0.97 9.05
CA ILE A 172 13.29 -2.23 9.64
C ILE A 172 13.91 -1.97 11.00
N THR A 173 13.16 -2.21 12.08
CA THR A 173 13.65 -2.02 13.46
C THR A 173 14.42 -3.22 14.00
N GLY A 174 14.34 -4.37 13.32
CA GLY A 174 15.18 -5.53 13.60
C GLY A 174 14.99 -6.64 12.57
N PHE A 175 16.03 -7.47 12.41
CA PHE A 175 16.06 -8.59 11.47
C PHE A 175 17.06 -9.66 11.93
N HIS A 176 16.94 -10.87 11.37
CA HIS A 176 17.89 -11.95 11.64
C HIS A 176 19.05 -11.90 10.64
N SER A 177 20.27 -11.95 11.17
CA SER A 177 21.53 -12.06 10.42
C SER A 177 22.23 -13.38 10.75
N SER A 178 23.28 -13.72 9.99
CA SER A 178 24.14 -14.86 10.31
C SER A 178 24.78 -14.78 11.70
N SER A 179 25.03 -13.56 12.20
CA SER A 179 25.55 -13.29 13.55
C SER A 179 24.48 -13.24 14.65
N GLY A 180 23.22 -13.56 14.34
CA GLY A 180 22.11 -13.52 15.28
C GLY A 180 21.11 -12.39 14.99
N PHE A 181 20.22 -12.14 15.95
CA PHE A 181 19.17 -11.12 15.81
C PHE A 181 19.74 -9.72 16.05
N VAL A 182 19.57 -8.83 15.07
CA VAL A 182 19.99 -7.43 15.16
C VAL A 182 18.76 -6.55 15.30
N SER A 183 18.79 -5.61 16.24
CA SER A 183 17.74 -4.62 16.44
C SER A 183 18.33 -3.30 16.91
N GLY A 184 17.60 -2.20 16.69
CA GLY A 184 18.09 -0.87 17.00
C GLY A 184 17.01 0.17 16.82
N LYS A 185 17.12 1.26 17.59
CA LYS A 185 16.24 2.41 17.46
C LYS A 185 16.47 3.08 16.11
N ILE A 186 15.40 3.46 15.44
CA ILE A 186 15.40 4.30 14.24
C ILE A 186 14.83 5.65 14.62
N GLU A 187 15.50 6.72 14.20
CA GLU A 187 15.05 8.09 14.43
C GLU A 187 15.06 8.88 13.13
N ILE A 188 13.89 9.36 12.71
CA ILE A 188 13.70 10.25 11.57
C ILE A 188 13.21 11.58 12.13
N ARG A 189 13.97 12.65 11.94
CA ARG A 189 13.67 13.98 12.50
C ARG A 189 12.74 14.78 11.57
N ASP A 190 12.35 15.95 12.04
CA ASP A 190 11.31 16.78 11.44
C ASP A 190 11.61 17.14 9.96
N ASN A 191 10.55 17.27 9.16
CA ASN A 191 10.60 17.69 7.75
C ASN A 191 11.45 16.81 6.83
N SER A 192 11.79 15.59 7.24
CA SER A 192 12.52 14.65 6.40
C SER A 192 11.59 13.85 5.50
N VAL A 193 12.07 13.51 4.32
CA VAL A 193 11.36 12.74 3.29
C VAL A 193 12.10 11.42 3.10
N ILE A 194 11.36 10.33 3.23
CA ILE A 194 11.84 8.96 2.97
C ILE A 194 11.13 8.50 1.71
N GLY A 195 11.86 8.45 0.59
CA GLY A 195 11.33 8.20 -0.74
C GLY A 195 10.74 6.79 -0.89
N SER A 196 9.93 6.60 -1.93
CA SER A 196 9.27 5.33 -2.21
C SER A 196 10.26 4.17 -2.34
N GLN A 197 9.90 3.00 -1.81
CA GLN A 197 10.77 1.80 -1.72
C GLN A 197 12.11 1.97 -0.97
N SER A 198 12.39 3.12 -0.37
CA SER A 198 13.62 3.27 0.42
C SER A 198 13.58 2.39 1.67
N VAL A 199 14.77 2.05 2.19
CA VAL A 199 14.92 1.18 3.36
C VAL A 199 15.67 1.92 4.46
N VAL A 200 15.07 1.98 5.64
CA VAL A 200 15.70 2.55 6.84
C VAL A 200 16.02 1.41 7.81
N LEU A 201 17.32 1.20 8.07
CA LEU A 201 17.84 0.07 8.83
C LEU A 201 18.11 0.40 10.32
N PRO A 202 18.24 -0.62 11.19
CA PRO A 202 18.40 -0.41 12.63
C PRO A 202 19.57 0.51 13.00
N GLY A 203 19.34 1.41 13.97
CA GLY A 203 20.35 2.33 14.49
C GLY A 203 20.56 3.59 13.64
N SER A 204 19.86 3.74 12.52
CA SER A 204 20.00 4.93 11.67
C SER A 204 19.34 6.17 12.29
N LEU A 205 20.02 7.31 12.18
CA LEU A 205 19.51 8.64 12.48
C LEU A 205 19.38 9.46 11.18
N VAL A 206 18.16 9.78 10.79
CA VAL A 206 17.88 10.73 9.72
C VAL A 206 17.61 12.08 10.36
N GLN A 207 18.55 13.03 10.21
CA GLN A 207 18.42 14.38 10.78
C GLN A 207 17.31 15.18 10.08
N LYS A 208 17.10 16.43 10.52
CA LYS A 208 16.01 17.28 10.01
C LYS A 208 16.24 17.62 8.56
N ASN A 209 15.16 17.85 7.82
CA ASN A 209 15.24 18.32 6.44
C ASN A 209 16.16 17.41 5.60
N VAL A 210 16.06 16.09 5.75
CA VAL A 210 16.83 15.14 4.94
C VAL A 210 15.92 14.50 3.91
N ILE A 211 16.42 14.32 2.69
CA ILE A 211 15.74 13.54 1.66
C ILE A 211 16.52 12.25 1.44
N LEU A 212 15.92 11.12 1.79
CA LEU A 212 16.36 9.81 1.32
C LEU A 212 15.60 9.50 0.03
N GLY A 213 16.31 9.43 -1.09
CA GLY A 213 15.72 9.20 -2.42
C GLY A 213 14.97 7.87 -2.54
N ALA A 214 14.22 7.73 -3.63
CA ALA A 214 13.58 6.46 -3.96
C ALA A 214 14.60 5.32 -4.05
N LEU A 215 14.20 4.09 -3.70
CA LEU A 215 15.06 2.89 -3.67
C LEU A 215 16.40 3.03 -2.89
N SER A 216 16.53 4.07 -2.07
CA SER A 216 17.77 4.37 -1.35
C SER A 216 17.77 3.73 0.03
N VAL A 217 18.96 3.54 0.61
CA VAL A 217 19.10 2.87 1.91
C VAL A 217 19.72 3.82 2.93
N ALA A 218 19.07 4.01 4.07
CA ALA A 218 19.73 4.49 5.28
C ALA A 218 20.35 3.30 6.00
N LYS A 219 21.68 3.18 5.92
CA LYS A 219 22.45 2.06 6.47
C LYS A 219 22.31 1.93 7.98
N MET A 220 22.61 0.74 8.48
CA MET A 220 22.67 0.49 9.92
C MET A 220 23.66 1.44 10.59
N ASN A 221 23.28 1.98 11.75
CA ASN A 221 24.10 2.91 12.53
C ASN A 221 24.61 4.13 11.74
N SER A 222 23.93 4.52 10.66
CA SER A 222 24.30 5.68 9.85
C SER A 222 23.59 6.94 10.33
N THR A 223 24.25 8.09 10.19
CA THR A 223 23.63 9.40 10.41
C THR A 223 23.57 10.15 9.09
N LEU A 224 22.35 10.38 8.61
CA LEU A 224 22.09 11.22 7.45
C LEU A 224 21.99 12.66 7.97
N GLN A 225 22.97 13.48 7.60
CA GLN A 225 23.16 14.86 8.04
C GLN A 225 22.08 15.80 7.48
N GLU A 226 21.69 16.77 8.30
CA GLU A 226 20.66 17.78 8.04
C GLU A 226 20.87 18.51 6.71
N GLY A 227 19.79 18.68 5.96
CA GLY A 227 19.80 19.30 4.62
C GLY A 227 20.31 18.38 3.50
N GLY A 228 20.84 17.20 3.82
CA GLY A 228 21.42 16.29 2.83
C GLY A 228 20.38 15.53 2.00
N VAL A 229 20.73 15.28 0.74
CA VAL A 229 19.98 14.39 -0.16
C VAL A 229 20.81 13.12 -0.39
N TYR A 230 20.24 11.96 -0.09
CA TYR A 230 20.93 10.67 -0.11
C TYR A 230 20.29 9.77 -1.15
N VAL A 231 21.07 9.26 -2.10
CA VAL A 231 20.58 8.38 -3.17
C VAL A 231 21.39 7.09 -3.23
N GLY A 232 20.71 5.97 -3.46
CA GLY A 232 21.31 4.66 -3.67
C GLY A 232 21.62 3.87 -2.38
N SER A 233 22.20 2.68 -2.57
CA SER A 233 22.47 1.71 -1.51
C SER A 233 23.80 1.94 -0.77
N LYS A 234 24.73 2.68 -1.38
CA LYS A 234 25.98 3.08 -0.72
C LYS A 234 25.79 4.23 0.28
N SER A 235 24.60 4.85 0.34
CA SER A 235 24.27 5.96 1.25
C SER A 235 25.32 7.08 1.21
N GLN A 236 25.88 7.34 0.03
CA GLN A 236 26.79 8.48 -0.14
C GLN A 236 25.93 9.75 -0.17
N ALA A 237 26.29 10.69 0.69
CA ALA A 237 25.54 11.92 0.86
C ALA A 237 25.81 12.84 -0.33
N VAL A 238 24.79 13.27 -1.06
CA VAL A 238 24.92 14.47 -1.89
C VAL A 238 24.59 15.64 -0.99
N ILE A 239 25.61 16.15 -0.30
CA ILE A 239 25.52 17.40 0.44
C ILE A 239 25.81 18.51 -0.56
N VAL A 240 24.83 19.39 -0.84
CA VAL A 240 25.03 20.59 -1.68
C VAL A 240 25.80 21.67 -0.92
N LYS A 241 26.97 21.29 -0.43
CA LYS A 241 28.04 22.23 -0.09
C LYS A 241 29.28 22.00 -0.93
N ASN A 242 29.50 20.82 -1.51
CA ASN A 242 30.61 20.55 -2.43
C ASN A 242 30.24 19.45 -3.43
N VAL A 243 30.13 19.82 -4.72
CA VAL A 243 29.96 18.90 -5.86
C VAL A 243 31.30 18.22 -6.18
N CYS A 244 31.92 17.55 -5.20
CA CYS A 244 33.27 17.00 -5.30
C CYS A 244 33.40 15.50 -4.98
N ASP A 245 32.29 14.75 -4.97
CA ASP A 245 32.36 13.30 -4.82
C ASP A 245 32.57 12.61 -6.19
N GLU A 246 33.61 11.78 -6.30
CA GLU A 246 34.04 11.10 -7.54
C GLU A 246 32.90 10.34 -8.25
N TRP A 247 31.97 9.72 -7.53
CA TRP A 247 30.87 8.95 -8.13
C TRP A 247 29.81 9.80 -8.86
N ILE A 248 29.69 11.09 -8.52
CA ILE A 248 28.82 12.04 -9.24
C ILE A 248 29.41 12.34 -10.63
N GLN A 249 30.70 12.06 -10.88
CA GLN A 249 31.29 12.16 -12.21
C GLN A 249 30.88 10.98 -13.10
N ASP A 250 30.63 9.80 -12.52
CA ASP A 250 30.22 8.59 -13.24
C ASP A 250 28.71 8.53 -13.54
N MET A 251 27.91 9.43 -12.94
CA MET A 251 26.48 9.56 -13.25
C MET A 251 26.27 10.20 -14.63
N ASP A 252 25.22 9.80 -15.31
CA ASP A 252 24.75 10.49 -16.50
C ASP A 252 24.36 11.95 -16.16
N ASN A 253 24.52 12.84 -17.14
CA ASN A 253 24.31 14.27 -16.95
C ASN A 253 22.89 14.63 -16.48
N ILE A 254 21.88 13.81 -16.81
CA ILE A 254 20.49 14.06 -16.45
C ILE A 254 20.26 13.68 -14.99
N SER A 255 20.63 12.46 -14.56
CA SER A 255 20.50 12.07 -13.14
C SER A 255 21.32 12.96 -12.22
N LYS A 256 22.54 13.33 -12.64
CA LYS A 256 23.38 14.30 -11.92
C LYS A 256 22.66 15.63 -11.74
N LYS A 257 22.10 16.17 -12.82
CA LYS A 257 21.32 17.41 -12.78
C LYS A 257 20.12 17.29 -11.85
N ASN A 258 19.35 16.20 -11.95
CA ASN A 258 18.17 15.99 -11.10
C ASN A 258 18.51 15.93 -9.61
N VAL A 259 19.59 15.24 -9.25
CA VAL A 259 20.05 15.15 -7.87
C VAL A 259 20.52 16.52 -7.36
N VAL A 260 21.24 17.28 -8.19
CA VAL A 260 21.67 18.64 -7.86
C VAL A 260 20.49 19.60 -7.74
N ASP A 261 19.52 19.54 -8.66
CA ASP A 261 18.32 20.39 -8.67
C ASP A 261 17.47 20.11 -7.42
N LEU A 262 17.19 18.82 -7.11
CA LEU A 262 16.47 18.40 -5.89
C LEU A 262 17.12 18.95 -4.63
N ALA A 263 18.44 18.97 -4.60
CA ALA A 263 19.19 19.33 -3.43
C ALA A 263 19.39 20.87 -3.34
N ALA A 264 19.44 21.58 -4.47
CA ALA A 264 19.48 23.04 -4.55
C ALA A 264 18.12 23.70 -4.21
N GLU A 265 17.01 23.09 -4.63
CA GLU A 265 15.64 23.43 -4.22
C GLU A 265 15.52 23.37 -2.69
N HIS A 266 15.97 22.26 -2.09
CA HIS A 266 15.84 22.03 -0.66
C HIS A 266 16.62 23.02 0.24
N HIS A 267 17.74 23.57 -0.24
CA HIS A 267 18.55 24.54 0.52
C HIS A 267 17.94 25.94 0.64
N LYS A 268 16.90 26.28 -0.13
CA LYS A 268 16.25 27.61 -0.06
C LYS A 268 15.30 27.79 1.12
N ASN A 269 15.05 26.73 1.90
CA ASN A 269 13.94 26.72 2.85
C ASN A 269 14.31 27.24 4.25
N ASP A 270 13.39 28.01 4.82
CA ASP A 270 13.51 28.55 6.18
C ASP A 270 13.25 27.42 7.19
N SER A 271 14.26 27.11 8.02
CA SER A 271 14.36 25.87 8.82
C SER A 271 13.25 25.66 9.87
N GLN A 272 12.30 26.59 10.02
CA GLN A 272 11.28 26.60 11.07
C GLN A 272 9.88 26.13 10.64
N LYS A 273 9.54 26.15 9.35
CA LYS A 273 8.17 25.80 8.90
C LYS A 273 8.05 24.31 8.56
N LEU A 274 6.98 23.65 9.00
CA LEU A 274 6.73 22.25 8.65
C LEU A 274 6.19 22.12 7.21
N THR A 275 6.85 21.34 6.36
CA THR A 275 6.49 21.15 4.94
C THR A 275 5.06 20.62 4.79
N LEU A 276 4.68 19.66 5.62
CA LEU A 276 3.37 19.00 5.56
C LEU A 276 2.30 19.65 6.45
N THR A 277 2.46 20.92 6.85
CA THR A 277 1.43 21.62 7.64
C THR A 277 0.05 21.50 7.00
N ARG A 278 -0.96 21.26 7.83
CA ARG A 278 -2.37 21.09 7.41
C ARG A 278 -3.21 22.18 8.05
N THR A 279 -4.21 22.66 7.31
CA THR A 279 -5.28 23.47 7.91
C THR A 279 -6.11 22.61 8.87
N TRP A 280 -6.94 23.26 9.71
CA TRP A 280 -7.85 22.54 10.59
C TRP A 280 -8.82 21.64 9.80
N PHE A 281 -9.36 22.13 8.68
CA PHE A 281 -10.24 21.35 7.81
C PHE A 281 -9.53 20.14 7.18
N GLN A 282 -8.30 20.31 6.68
CA GLN A 282 -7.49 19.21 6.16
C GLN A 282 -7.16 18.18 7.24
N THR A 283 -6.89 18.63 8.47
CA THR A 283 -6.65 17.74 9.61
C THR A 283 -7.90 16.96 9.98
N PHE A 284 -9.06 17.61 10.01
CA PHE A 284 -10.35 16.96 10.24
C PHE A 284 -10.63 15.90 9.16
N SER A 285 -10.47 16.26 7.88
CA SER A 285 -10.65 15.33 6.77
C SER A 285 -9.69 14.13 6.87
N ALA A 286 -8.41 14.35 7.16
CA ALA A 286 -7.41 13.30 7.31
C ALA A 286 -7.66 12.37 8.52
N LEU A 287 -8.39 12.85 9.53
CA LEU A 287 -8.70 12.10 10.74
C LEU A 287 -10.03 11.32 10.64
N PHE A 288 -11.04 11.87 9.97
CA PHE A 288 -12.39 11.29 9.96
C PHE A 288 -12.85 10.90 8.55
N THR A 289 -12.85 11.84 7.60
CA THR A 289 -13.40 11.63 6.27
C THR A 289 -12.59 10.62 5.45
N GLN A 290 -11.27 10.80 5.38
CA GLN A 290 -10.40 10.00 4.54
C GLN A 290 -10.27 8.54 5.01
N PRO A 291 -10.10 8.23 6.31
CA PRO A 291 -10.15 6.84 6.78
C PRO A 291 -11.46 6.14 6.45
N LEU A 292 -12.60 6.81 6.62
CA LEU A 292 -13.91 6.25 6.28
C LEU A 292 -14.00 6.00 4.77
N LEU A 293 -13.60 6.96 3.96
CA LEU A 293 -13.66 6.83 2.50
C LEU A 293 -12.76 5.69 1.99
N GLN A 294 -11.55 5.56 2.53
CA GLN A 294 -10.58 4.50 2.19
C GLN A 294 -10.93 3.11 2.75
N THR A 295 -11.87 3.01 3.69
CA THR A 295 -12.27 1.72 4.28
C THR A 295 -13.67 1.30 3.89
N VAL A 296 -14.65 2.21 3.91
CA VAL A 296 -16.06 1.94 3.54
C VAL A 296 -16.19 1.70 2.04
N LEU A 297 -15.69 2.61 1.20
CA LEU A 297 -15.97 2.57 -0.23
C LEU A 297 -15.39 1.34 -0.94
N PRO A 298 -14.14 0.91 -0.69
CA PRO A 298 -13.61 -0.33 -1.27
C PRO A 298 -14.46 -1.56 -0.95
N HIS A 299 -14.87 -1.75 0.31
CA HIS A 299 -15.68 -2.90 0.72
C HIS A 299 -17.11 -2.81 0.18
N MET A 300 -17.67 -1.60 0.05
CA MET A 300 -18.99 -1.41 -0.52
C MET A 300 -19.01 -1.76 -2.01
N VAL A 301 -18.00 -1.31 -2.77
CA VAL A 301 -17.80 -1.67 -4.18
C VAL A 301 -17.65 -3.17 -4.33
N LEU A 302 -16.81 -3.81 -3.49
CA LEU A 302 -16.62 -5.25 -3.53
C LEU A 302 -17.89 -6.03 -3.15
N GLY A 303 -18.61 -5.59 -2.12
CA GLY A 303 -19.87 -6.19 -1.69
C GLY A 303 -20.94 -6.16 -2.79
N LEU A 304 -21.06 -5.04 -3.53
CA LEU A 304 -21.94 -4.94 -4.68
C LEU A 304 -21.54 -5.89 -5.82
N ALA A 305 -20.24 -6.01 -6.11
CA ALA A 305 -19.73 -6.90 -7.15
C ALA A 305 -19.93 -8.39 -6.82
N VAL A 306 -19.82 -8.76 -5.54
CA VAL A 306 -19.99 -10.14 -5.06
C VAL A 306 -21.47 -10.57 -5.03
N PHE A 307 -22.39 -9.61 -4.81
CA PHE A 307 -23.80 -9.89 -4.56
C PHE A 307 -24.47 -10.79 -5.62
N ALA A 308 -24.42 -10.39 -6.89
CA ALA A 308 -25.16 -11.09 -7.95
C ALA A 308 -24.59 -12.50 -8.23
N PRO A 309 -23.26 -12.69 -8.36
CA PRO A 309 -22.68 -14.03 -8.47
C PRO A 309 -22.98 -14.91 -7.27
N LEU A 310 -22.94 -14.37 -6.05
CA LEU A 310 -23.23 -15.14 -4.84
C LEU A 310 -24.68 -15.62 -4.81
N ASN A 311 -25.63 -14.74 -5.14
CA ASN A 311 -27.04 -15.10 -5.27
C ASN A 311 -27.27 -16.18 -6.32
N CYS A 312 -26.57 -16.11 -7.46
CA CYS A 312 -26.64 -17.14 -8.50
C CYS A 312 -26.19 -18.52 -7.96
N VAL A 313 -25.07 -18.58 -7.24
CA VAL A 313 -24.60 -19.84 -6.61
C VAL A 313 -25.61 -20.40 -5.63
N VAL A 314 -26.15 -19.54 -4.75
CA VAL A 314 -27.11 -19.94 -3.72
C VAL A 314 -28.41 -20.44 -4.35
N TYR A 315 -28.90 -19.79 -5.40
CA TYR A 315 -30.06 -20.22 -6.18
C TYR A 315 -29.85 -21.59 -6.87
N LEU A 316 -28.69 -21.80 -7.50
CA LEU A 316 -28.37 -23.08 -8.15
C LEU A 316 -28.20 -24.23 -7.14
N LYS A 317 -27.75 -23.93 -5.93
CA LYS A 317 -27.68 -24.86 -4.80
C LYS A 317 -29.09 -25.25 -4.33
N SER A 318 -29.98 -24.28 -4.09
CA SER A 318 -31.30 -24.52 -3.50
C SER A 318 -32.26 -25.21 -4.48
N GLU A 319 -32.36 -24.68 -5.71
CA GLU A 319 -33.37 -25.13 -6.69
C GLU A 319 -32.88 -26.30 -7.52
N LYS A 320 -31.63 -26.24 -8.01
CA LYS A 320 -31.11 -27.24 -8.96
C LYS A 320 -30.31 -28.36 -8.31
N LYS A 321 -30.17 -28.37 -6.97
CA LYS A 321 -29.39 -29.35 -6.19
C LYS A 321 -27.97 -29.60 -6.72
N HIS A 322 -27.37 -28.60 -7.37
CA HIS A 322 -25.99 -28.73 -7.87
C HIS A 322 -25.01 -28.69 -6.70
N GLN A 323 -23.92 -29.43 -6.83
CA GLN A 323 -22.84 -29.41 -5.86
C GLN A 323 -22.10 -28.06 -5.92
N ILE A 324 -22.10 -27.33 -4.81
CA ILE A 324 -21.57 -25.95 -4.71
C ILE A 324 -20.11 -25.84 -5.18
N TYR A 325 -19.29 -26.85 -4.90
CA TYR A 325 -17.86 -26.78 -5.18
C TYR A 325 -17.52 -26.62 -6.67
N TRP A 326 -18.37 -27.11 -7.58
CA TRP A 326 -18.22 -26.86 -9.01
C TRP A 326 -18.58 -25.44 -9.43
N LEU A 327 -19.38 -24.74 -8.63
CA LEU A 327 -19.83 -23.37 -8.91
C LEU A 327 -18.85 -22.32 -8.36
N LEU A 328 -17.99 -22.68 -7.40
CA LEU A 328 -17.07 -21.73 -6.75
C LEU A 328 -16.07 -21.07 -7.71
N PRO A 329 -15.44 -21.79 -8.66
CA PRO A 329 -14.54 -21.14 -9.63
C PRO A 329 -15.27 -20.14 -10.52
N LEU A 330 -16.46 -20.51 -11.02
CA LEU A 330 -17.30 -19.64 -11.85
C LEU A 330 -17.74 -18.40 -11.08
N PHE A 331 -18.18 -18.58 -9.83
CA PHE A 331 -18.50 -17.49 -8.93
C PHE A 331 -17.33 -16.52 -8.77
N TRP A 332 -16.13 -17.03 -8.51
CA TRP A 332 -14.97 -16.20 -8.24
C TRP A 332 -14.53 -15.41 -9.48
N VAL A 333 -14.57 -16.05 -10.67
CA VAL A 333 -14.29 -15.37 -11.94
C VAL A 333 -15.34 -14.29 -12.22
N GLN A 334 -16.63 -14.56 -12.04
CA GLN A 334 -17.70 -13.58 -12.29
C GLN A 334 -17.63 -12.39 -11.33
N SER A 335 -17.53 -12.66 -10.03
CA SER A 335 -17.41 -11.61 -9.00
C SER A 335 -16.12 -10.81 -9.13
N GLY A 336 -15.01 -11.47 -9.48
CA GLY A 336 -13.74 -10.86 -9.81
C GLY A 336 -13.81 -9.93 -11.01
N ALA A 337 -14.42 -10.39 -12.10
CA ALA A 337 -14.64 -9.57 -13.30
C ALA A 337 -15.53 -8.34 -12.99
N LEU A 338 -16.63 -8.52 -12.26
CA LEU A 338 -17.49 -7.40 -11.83
C LEU A 338 -16.75 -6.41 -10.93
N ALA A 339 -15.92 -6.90 -9.99
CA ALA A 339 -15.12 -6.05 -9.11
C ALA A 339 -14.06 -5.28 -9.91
N SER A 340 -13.42 -5.92 -10.89
CA SER A 340 -12.44 -5.28 -11.79
C SER A 340 -13.07 -4.15 -12.61
N LEU A 341 -14.28 -4.37 -13.16
CA LEU A 341 -15.02 -3.38 -13.91
C LEU A 341 -15.49 -2.23 -13.01
N ALA A 342 -15.99 -2.54 -11.81
CA ALA A 342 -16.38 -1.52 -10.84
C ALA A 342 -15.18 -0.66 -10.41
N CYS A 343 -13.98 -1.25 -10.29
CA CYS A 343 -12.74 -0.52 -10.05
C CYS A 343 -12.37 0.42 -11.21
N VAL A 344 -12.55 0.00 -12.46
CA VAL A 344 -12.38 0.86 -13.64
C VAL A 344 -13.35 2.04 -13.59
N ILE A 345 -14.64 1.78 -13.32
CA ILE A 345 -15.65 2.85 -13.22
C ILE A 345 -15.27 3.83 -12.11
N ALA A 346 -14.90 3.31 -10.93
CA ALA A 346 -14.44 4.13 -9.82
C ALA A 346 -13.21 4.98 -10.17
N LYS A 347 -12.27 4.45 -10.97
CA LYS A 347 -11.11 5.21 -11.48
C LYS A 347 -11.56 6.46 -12.22
N TRP A 348 -12.47 6.31 -13.16
CA TRP A 348 -12.95 7.40 -14.01
C TRP A 348 -13.81 8.40 -13.25
N VAL A 349 -14.63 7.93 -12.30
CA VAL A 349 -15.50 8.78 -11.47
C VAL A 349 -14.70 9.57 -10.43
N LEU A 350 -13.73 8.95 -9.75
CA LEU A 350 -13.01 9.57 -8.64
C LEU A 350 -11.76 10.34 -9.09
N VAL A 351 -11.03 9.84 -10.09
CA VAL A 351 -9.69 10.34 -10.46
C VAL A 351 -9.67 11.01 -11.83
N GLY A 352 -10.35 10.43 -12.82
CA GLY A 352 -10.35 10.91 -14.20
C GLY A 352 -9.00 10.73 -14.90
N ARG A 353 -8.57 11.72 -15.71
CA ARG A 353 -7.23 11.77 -16.32
C ARG A 353 -6.37 12.83 -15.66
N LYS A 354 -5.13 12.46 -15.33
CA LYS A 354 -4.07 13.39 -14.91
C LYS A 354 -3.27 13.86 -16.12
N LYS A 355 -2.66 15.04 -16.03
CA LYS A 355 -1.80 15.59 -17.09
C LYS A 355 -0.34 15.45 -16.68
N ALA A 356 0.52 15.07 -17.63
CA ALA A 356 1.96 15.08 -17.41
C ALA A 356 2.44 16.51 -17.10
N GLY A 357 3.33 16.65 -16.11
CA GLY A 357 3.84 17.94 -15.62
C GLY A 357 2.91 18.66 -14.63
N GLU A 358 1.69 18.17 -14.40
CA GLU A 358 0.78 18.75 -13.41
C GLU A 358 1.35 18.66 -12.00
N ARG A 359 1.20 19.72 -11.21
CA ARG A 359 1.55 19.77 -9.79
C ARG A 359 0.30 19.98 -8.94
N VAL A 360 0.08 19.12 -7.96
CA VAL A 360 -1.10 19.17 -7.09
C VAL A 360 -0.70 19.01 -5.64
N SER A 361 -1.29 19.79 -4.73
CA SER A 361 -1.03 19.63 -3.30
C SER A 361 -1.45 18.24 -2.80
N ILE A 362 -0.62 17.63 -1.95
CA ILE A 362 -0.88 16.32 -1.31
C ILE A 362 -2.19 16.32 -0.49
N TRP A 363 -2.59 17.48 0.02
CA TRP A 363 -3.80 17.64 0.83
C TRP A 363 -5.02 18.07 0.02
N SER A 364 -4.91 18.11 -1.31
CA SER A 364 -6.03 18.45 -2.18
C SER A 364 -7.09 17.34 -2.21
N GLN A 365 -8.33 17.73 -2.51
CA GLN A 365 -9.41 16.77 -2.73
C GLN A 365 -9.07 15.76 -3.83
N ARG A 366 -8.33 16.17 -4.86
CA ARG A 366 -7.92 15.30 -5.96
C ARG A 366 -7.03 14.14 -5.48
N ILE A 367 -6.08 14.40 -4.58
CA ILE A 367 -5.22 13.36 -4.01
C ILE A 367 -5.97 12.48 -3.01
N ILE A 368 -6.97 13.01 -2.31
CA ILE A 368 -7.86 12.22 -1.43
C ILE A 368 -8.69 11.23 -2.26
N LEU A 369 -9.27 11.69 -3.37
CA LEU A 369 -10.04 10.83 -4.29
C LEU A 369 -9.14 9.80 -4.99
N ASP A 370 -7.92 10.19 -5.38
CA ASP A 370 -6.91 9.25 -5.90
C ASP A 370 -6.54 8.18 -4.86
N SER A 371 -6.25 8.57 -3.62
CA SER A 371 -5.94 7.63 -2.53
C SER A 371 -7.12 6.70 -2.20
N THR A 372 -8.35 7.19 -2.35
CA THR A 372 -9.57 6.37 -2.22
C THR A 372 -9.66 5.34 -3.33
N TRP A 373 -9.45 5.75 -4.58
CA TRP A 373 -9.44 4.84 -5.70
C TRP A 373 -8.31 3.80 -5.57
N GLN A 374 -7.11 4.19 -5.11
CA GLN A 374 -6.02 3.26 -4.83
C GLN A 374 -6.41 2.20 -3.80
N ALA A 375 -7.20 2.55 -2.78
CA ALA A 375 -7.71 1.59 -1.81
C ALA A 375 -8.70 0.60 -2.45
N ILE A 376 -9.57 1.07 -3.37
CA ILE A 376 -10.46 0.20 -4.16
C ILE A 376 -9.61 -0.74 -5.03
N ARG A 377 -8.66 -0.19 -5.80
CA ARG A 377 -7.76 -0.96 -6.68
C ARG A 377 -6.97 -2.01 -5.92
N SER A 378 -6.42 -1.66 -4.76
CA SER A 378 -5.64 -2.60 -3.94
C SER A 378 -6.51 -3.75 -3.42
N LEU A 379 -7.73 -3.46 -2.96
CA LEU A 379 -8.66 -4.51 -2.51
C LEU A 379 -9.09 -5.44 -3.66
N VAL A 380 -9.34 -4.87 -4.84
CA VAL A 380 -9.70 -5.64 -6.06
C VAL A 380 -8.51 -6.46 -6.59
N GLY A 381 -7.29 -5.94 -6.48
CA GLY A 381 -6.03 -6.66 -6.70
C GLY A 381 -5.96 -7.94 -5.88
N GLU A 382 -6.00 -7.78 -4.56
CA GLU A 382 -5.90 -8.90 -3.61
C GLU A 382 -7.06 -9.90 -3.72
N TYR A 383 -8.25 -9.43 -4.14
CA TYR A 383 -9.42 -10.28 -4.31
C TYR A 383 -9.36 -11.13 -5.58
N PHE A 384 -8.89 -10.55 -6.69
CA PHE A 384 -8.95 -11.20 -8.00
C PHE A 384 -7.85 -10.76 -8.97
N MET A 385 -7.57 -9.47 -9.12
CA MET A 385 -6.74 -9.03 -10.25
C MET A 385 -5.27 -9.50 -10.14
N ASP A 386 -4.73 -9.75 -8.95
CA ASP A 386 -3.33 -10.18 -8.77
C ASP A 386 -3.00 -11.48 -9.52
N MET A 387 -3.96 -12.42 -9.62
CA MET A 387 -3.76 -13.68 -10.37
C MET A 387 -3.70 -13.49 -11.89
N THR A 388 -4.11 -12.32 -12.39
CA THR A 388 -4.04 -12.00 -13.83
C THR A 388 -2.72 -11.37 -14.24
N SER A 389 -1.79 -11.16 -13.29
CA SER A 389 -0.45 -10.64 -13.59
C SER A 389 0.28 -11.56 -14.57
N GLY A 390 0.96 -10.97 -15.56
CA GLY A 390 1.63 -11.69 -16.64
C GLY A 390 0.67 -12.23 -17.70
N SER A 391 -0.59 -11.78 -17.73
CA SER A 391 -1.58 -12.21 -18.72
C SER A 391 -2.20 -11.04 -19.51
N PHE A 392 -2.79 -11.37 -20.65
CA PHE A 392 -3.57 -10.45 -21.48
C PHE A 392 -4.65 -9.69 -20.69
N TRP A 393 -5.27 -10.32 -19.69
CA TRP A 393 -6.33 -9.70 -18.88
C TRP A 393 -5.85 -8.50 -18.06
N LEU A 394 -4.61 -8.54 -17.56
CA LEU A 394 -4.04 -7.39 -16.86
C LEU A 394 -3.83 -6.22 -17.83
N VAL A 395 -3.35 -6.49 -19.04
CA VAL A 395 -3.15 -5.47 -20.08
C VAL A 395 -4.47 -4.81 -20.48
N VAL A 396 -5.54 -5.61 -20.67
CA VAL A 396 -6.90 -5.09 -20.91
C VAL A 396 -7.33 -4.17 -19.76
N TRP A 397 -7.11 -4.58 -18.50
CA TRP A 397 -7.49 -3.79 -17.34
C TRP A 397 -6.70 -2.48 -17.23
N MET A 398 -5.40 -2.50 -17.54
CA MET A 398 -4.57 -1.29 -17.66
C MET A 398 -5.12 -0.31 -18.69
N LYS A 399 -5.46 -0.80 -19.88
CA LYS A 399 -6.01 0.02 -20.96
C LYS A 399 -7.36 0.63 -20.60
N LEU A 400 -8.25 -0.16 -19.97
CA LEU A 400 -9.52 0.34 -19.43
C LEU A 400 -9.35 1.42 -18.36
N MET A 401 -8.27 1.37 -17.56
CA MET A 401 -7.93 2.42 -16.61
C MET A 401 -7.17 3.60 -17.22
N GLY A 402 -6.88 3.58 -18.52
CA GLY A 402 -6.36 4.71 -19.28
C GLY A 402 -4.88 4.65 -19.62
N ALA A 403 -4.20 3.52 -19.42
CA ALA A 403 -2.85 3.33 -19.93
C ALA A 403 -2.83 3.24 -21.46
N ASP A 404 -1.76 3.75 -22.08
CA ASP A 404 -1.50 3.64 -23.52
C ASP A 404 -0.63 2.41 -23.77
N VAL A 405 -1.27 1.25 -23.91
CA VAL A 405 -0.58 -0.03 -24.10
C VAL A 405 -0.93 -0.61 -25.46
N ASP A 406 0.10 -1.04 -26.20
CA ASP A 406 -0.07 -1.82 -27.42
C ASP A 406 -0.80 -3.15 -27.12
N MET A 407 -1.79 -3.49 -27.94
CA MET A 407 -2.62 -4.68 -27.76
C MET A 407 -2.44 -5.69 -28.88
N GLU A 408 -1.82 -5.30 -29.99
CA GLU A 408 -1.67 -6.14 -31.19
C GLU A 408 -0.44 -7.04 -31.05
N ASP A 409 0.59 -6.55 -30.35
CA ASP A 409 1.85 -7.26 -30.14
C ASP A 409 2.03 -7.77 -28.70
N ASP A 410 3.07 -8.61 -28.50
CA ASP A 410 3.39 -9.34 -27.26
C ASP A 410 3.84 -8.45 -26.08
N VAL A 411 3.01 -7.50 -25.63
CA VAL A 411 3.26 -6.75 -24.40
C VAL A 411 3.05 -7.65 -23.17
N TYR A 412 4.06 -7.71 -22.31
CA TYR A 412 4.03 -8.50 -21.08
C TYR A 412 4.14 -7.62 -19.84
N VAL A 413 3.15 -7.69 -18.94
CA VAL A 413 3.18 -6.96 -17.66
C VAL A 413 2.89 -7.93 -16.52
N ASP A 414 3.87 -8.18 -15.64
CA ASP A 414 3.74 -9.02 -14.44
C ASP A 414 3.77 -8.20 -13.14
N SER A 415 3.27 -6.96 -13.17
CA SER A 415 3.29 -6.10 -11.99
C SER A 415 2.08 -5.19 -11.86
N MET A 416 1.40 -5.29 -10.71
CA MET A 416 0.41 -4.31 -10.25
C MET A 416 1.00 -2.93 -9.97
N GLY A 417 2.32 -2.84 -9.83
CA GLY A 417 3.04 -1.58 -9.70
C GLY A 417 2.96 -0.68 -10.94
N ALA A 418 2.60 -1.24 -12.10
CA ALA A 418 2.33 -0.48 -13.31
C ALA A 418 0.99 0.28 -13.26
N LEU A 419 0.12 -0.02 -12.29
CA LEU A 419 -1.22 0.54 -12.16
C LEU A 419 -1.35 1.61 -11.08
N LEU A 420 -0.22 2.14 -10.57
CA LEU A 420 -0.25 3.24 -9.61
C LEU A 420 -0.79 4.52 -10.27
N ASN A 421 -0.37 4.84 -11.49
CA ASN A 421 -0.97 5.90 -12.28
C ASN A 421 -1.14 5.41 -13.71
N PRO A 422 -2.18 4.59 -14.00
CA PRO A 422 -2.31 3.92 -15.29
C PRO A 422 -2.34 4.92 -16.44
N GLU A 423 -2.99 6.08 -16.27
CA GLU A 423 -3.00 7.15 -17.27
C GLU A 423 -1.63 7.78 -17.59
N MET A 424 -0.60 7.51 -16.79
CA MET A 424 0.77 7.99 -16.99
C MET A 424 1.69 6.90 -17.54
N VAL A 425 1.16 5.75 -17.95
CA VAL A 425 1.97 4.63 -18.44
C VAL A 425 1.70 4.42 -19.92
N LYS A 426 2.78 4.49 -20.70
CA LYS A 426 2.81 4.13 -22.12
C LYS A 426 3.75 2.96 -22.35
N ILE A 427 3.27 1.90 -23.02
CA ILE A 427 4.04 0.71 -23.36
C ILE A 427 3.83 0.40 -24.85
N GLU A 428 4.90 0.50 -25.62
CA GLU A 428 4.91 0.20 -27.06
C GLU A 428 5.13 -1.30 -27.32
N ARG A 429 5.05 -1.70 -28.61
CA ARG A 429 5.20 -3.09 -29.09
C ARG A 429 6.33 -3.85 -28.41
N GLY A 430 6.05 -5.06 -27.91
CA GLY A 430 7.05 -5.93 -27.27
C GLY A 430 7.56 -5.44 -25.90
N GLY A 431 7.04 -4.32 -25.40
CA GLY A 431 7.42 -3.78 -24.09
C GLY A 431 7.10 -4.74 -22.95
N CYS A 432 8.05 -4.89 -22.02
CA CYS A 432 7.97 -5.87 -20.95
C CYS A 432 8.21 -5.22 -19.58
N VAL A 433 7.31 -5.50 -18.62
CA VAL A 433 7.41 -5.05 -17.22
C VAL A 433 7.46 -6.27 -16.30
N GLY A 434 8.62 -6.46 -15.68
CA GLY A 434 8.93 -7.58 -14.80
C GLY A 434 8.19 -7.54 -13.47
N ARG A 435 8.25 -8.66 -12.76
CA ARG A 435 7.51 -8.87 -11.51
C ARG A 435 7.84 -7.84 -10.45
N GLU A 436 6.82 -7.31 -9.79
CA GLU A 436 6.94 -6.29 -8.72
C GLU A 436 7.67 -5.00 -9.14
N ALA A 437 7.87 -4.76 -10.44
CA ALA A 437 8.39 -3.47 -10.92
C ALA A 437 7.38 -2.36 -10.65
N LEU A 438 7.85 -1.17 -10.24
CA LEU A 438 6.98 -0.02 -9.96
C LEU A 438 7.16 1.07 -11.02
N LEU A 439 6.07 1.43 -11.70
CA LEU A 439 6.03 2.57 -12.61
C LEU A 439 5.35 3.73 -11.88
N PHE A 440 6.15 4.60 -11.26
CA PHE A 440 5.65 5.73 -10.48
C PHE A 440 5.41 6.93 -11.39
N GLY A 441 4.16 7.11 -11.82
CA GLY A 441 3.75 8.30 -12.56
C GLY A 441 3.69 9.57 -11.70
N HIS A 442 4.09 9.53 -10.43
CA HIS A 442 4.16 10.69 -9.56
C HIS A 442 5.34 10.65 -8.57
N VAL A 443 5.76 11.83 -8.10
CA VAL A 443 6.75 12.02 -7.04
C VAL A 443 6.35 13.16 -6.12
N TYR A 444 6.74 13.06 -4.85
CA TYR A 444 6.56 14.12 -3.87
C TYR A 444 7.73 15.11 -3.92
N GLU A 445 7.44 16.38 -4.17
CA GLU A 445 8.42 17.47 -4.16
C GLU A 445 8.35 18.22 -2.82
N GLY A 446 9.51 18.33 -2.16
CA GLY A 446 9.65 18.76 -0.76
C GLY A 446 9.46 20.26 -0.48
N GLU A 447 9.42 21.11 -1.50
CA GLU A 447 9.31 22.56 -1.30
C GLU A 447 7.91 23.00 -0.85
N GLU A 448 6.84 22.33 -1.31
CA GLU A 448 5.45 22.80 -1.10
C GLU A 448 4.44 21.69 -0.78
N ALA A 449 4.90 20.49 -0.39
CA ALA A 449 4.04 19.32 -0.23
C ALA A 449 3.21 19.02 -1.50
N MET A 450 3.85 19.18 -2.66
CA MET A 450 3.24 19.02 -3.97
C MET A 450 3.57 17.64 -4.54
N VAL A 451 2.63 17.10 -5.30
CA VAL A 451 2.75 15.87 -6.06
C VAL A 451 2.89 16.27 -7.53
N LYS A 452 4.04 15.98 -8.13
CA LYS A 452 4.27 16.18 -9.57
C LYS A 452 4.00 14.89 -10.32
N PHE A 453 3.23 14.96 -11.40
CA PHE A 453 2.95 13.83 -12.28
C PHE A 453 3.86 13.86 -13.51
N GLY A 454 4.23 12.69 -14.01
CA GLY A 454 5.05 12.53 -15.21
C GLY A 454 4.76 11.20 -15.89
N GLU A 455 4.62 11.24 -17.21
CA GLU A 455 4.42 10.05 -18.04
C GLU A 455 5.68 9.19 -18.06
N ILE A 456 5.50 7.87 -18.01
CA ILE A 456 6.55 6.87 -18.16
C ILE A 456 6.31 6.18 -19.50
N LYS A 457 7.33 6.21 -20.36
CA LYS A 457 7.29 5.58 -21.67
C LYS A 457 8.24 4.39 -21.73
N ILE A 458 7.71 3.23 -22.09
CA ILE A 458 8.47 2.04 -22.45
C ILE A 458 8.42 1.90 -23.96
N GLY A 459 9.55 2.14 -24.63
CA GLY A 459 9.69 2.00 -26.08
C GLY A 459 9.60 0.56 -26.56
N GLU A 460 9.64 0.39 -27.88
CA GLU A 460 9.50 -0.93 -28.51
C GLU A 460 10.57 -1.91 -28.00
N ASP A 461 10.19 -3.13 -27.64
CA ASP A 461 11.08 -4.15 -27.04
C ASP A 461 11.83 -3.68 -25.78
N GLY A 462 11.34 -2.62 -25.13
CA GLY A 462 11.89 -2.10 -23.89
C GLY A 462 11.57 -3.00 -22.71
N PHE A 463 12.55 -3.23 -21.83
CA PHE A 463 12.39 -4.10 -20.66
C PHE A 463 12.60 -3.34 -19.35
N VAL A 464 11.60 -3.37 -18.47
CA VAL A 464 11.71 -2.96 -17.07
C VAL A 464 11.85 -4.20 -16.19
N GLY A 465 13.03 -4.39 -15.59
CA GLY A 465 13.36 -5.57 -14.81
C GLY A 465 12.54 -5.74 -13.53
N SER A 466 12.53 -6.96 -13.00
CA SER A 466 11.79 -7.30 -11.79
C SER A 466 12.26 -6.46 -10.59
N ARG A 467 11.29 -5.90 -9.85
CA ARG A 467 11.51 -4.97 -8.72
C ARG A 467 12.31 -3.71 -9.08
N ALA A 468 12.46 -3.40 -10.36
CA ALA A 468 12.99 -2.10 -10.78
C ALA A 468 11.95 -1.00 -10.52
N MET A 469 12.40 0.25 -10.53
CA MET A 469 11.53 1.40 -10.36
C MET A 469 11.81 2.44 -11.44
N ALA A 470 10.77 2.83 -12.17
CA ALA A 470 10.79 3.98 -13.07
C ALA A 470 10.11 5.17 -12.40
N MET A 471 10.85 6.27 -12.24
CA MET A 471 10.33 7.53 -11.71
C MET A 471 9.55 8.33 -12.76
N PRO A 472 8.83 9.40 -12.37
CA PRO A 472 8.04 10.19 -13.32
C PRO A 472 8.90 10.77 -14.45
N GLY A 473 8.41 10.68 -15.68
CA GLY A 473 9.10 11.23 -16.85
C GLY A 473 10.11 10.28 -17.50
N VAL A 474 10.36 9.10 -16.93
CA VAL A 474 11.33 8.13 -17.48
C VAL A 474 10.92 7.68 -18.88
N GLN A 475 11.89 7.61 -19.79
CA GLN A 475 11.72 7.11 -21.14
C GLN A 475 12.74 6.00 -21.43
N LEU A 476 12.25 4.79 -21.64
CA LEU A 476 13.05 3.69 -22.18
C LEU A 476 12.99 3.78 -23.70
N GLN A 477 14.14 3.91 -24.36
CA GLN A 477 14.24 3.84 -25.82
C GLN A 477 13.99 2.41 -26.32
N ASN A 478 13.81 2.26 -27.63
CA ASN A 478 13.58 0.96 -28.24
C ASN A 478 14.75 0.00 -27.95
N GLY A 479 14.45 -1.23 -27.54
CA GLY A 479 15.42 -2.25 -27.15
C GLY A 479 16.21 -1.95 -25.87
N SER A 480 15.85 -0.90 -25.13
CA SER A 480 16.55 -0.54 -23.89
C SER A 480 16.12 -1.40 -22.70
N ASN A 481 17.01 -1.55 -21.72
CA ASN A 481 16.82 -2.42 -20.57
C ASN A 481 17.11 -1.67 -19.27
N LEU A 482 16.08 -1.50 -18.44
CA LEU A 482 16.23 -1.13 -17.04
C LEU A 482 16.38 -2.39 -16.21
N SER A 483 17.60 -2.65 -15.71
CA SER A 483 17.94 -3.90 -15.01
C SER A 483 17.07 -4.16 -13.78
N SER A 484 16.94 -5.43 -13.38
CA SER A 484 16.21 -5.80 -12.14
C SER A 484 16.82 -5.10 -10.92
N LEU A 485 15.97 -4.70 -9.96
CA LEU A 485 16.36 -3.96 -8.75
C LEU A 485 17.06 -2.60 -8.99
N SER A 486 16.99 -2.05 -10.21
CA SER A 486 17.55 -0.74 -10.52
C SER A 486 16.51 0.39 -10.43
N LEU A 487 17.00 1.62 -10.37
CA LEU A 487 16.20 2.85 -10.33
C LEU A 487 16.50 3.65 -11.60
N ALA A 488 15.48 3.99 -12.37
CA ALA A 488 15.55 5.07 -13.35
C ALA A 488 15.03 6.35 -12.69
N MET A 489 15.88 7.38 -12.67
CA MET A 489 15.63 8.67 -12.05
C MET A 489 14.61 9.49 -12.85
N LYS A 490 14.04 10.52 -12.20
CA LYS A 490 13.05 11.41 -12.81
C LYS A 490 13.53 11.92 -14.17
N GLU A 491 12.68 11.87 -15.20
CA GLU A 491 13.00 12.40 -16.54
C GLU A 491 14.25 11.77 -17.21
N GLU A 492 14.73 10.63 -16.72
CA GLU A 492 15.88 9.91 -17.29
C GLU A 492 15.51 9.19 -18.60
N ILE A 493 16.43 9.19 -19.56
CA ILE A 493 16.29 8.46 -20.83
C ILE A 493 17.23 7.26 -20.81
N ILE A 494 16.66 6.06 -20.69
CA ILE A 494 17.41 4.80 -20.75
C ILE A 494 17.63 4.44 -22.21
N ARG A 495 18.90 4.36 -22.63
CA ARG A 495 19.29 4.06 -24.01
C ARG A 495 19.54 2.56 -24.19
N SER A 496 19.37 2.07 -25.42
CA SER A 496 19.81 0.73 -25.79
C SER A 496 21.33 0.63 -25.67
N SER A 497 21.81 -0.40 -24.97
CA SER A 497 23.24 -0.72 -24.83
C SER A 497 23.77 -1.52 -26.00
#